data_AF-A0A2N5Z6B4-F1
#
_entry.id   AF-A0A2N5Z6B4-F1
#
_cell.length_a   1.000
_cell.length_b   1.000
_cell.length_c   1.000
_cell.angle_alpha   90.00
_cell.angle_beta   90.00
_cell.angle_gamma   90.00
#
_symmetry.space_group_name_H-M   'P 1'
#
loop_
_entity.id
_entity.type
_entity.pdbx_description
1 polymer ?
#
loop_
_entity_poly.entity_id
_entity_poly.type
_entity_poly.pdbx_seq_one_letter_code
_entity_poly.pdbx_strand_id
1 'polypeptide(L)'
;MANVDFSNRDSFGSKFGVIAATAGSAVGLGNIWRFPYVAGESIGGAFVLIYLAFIFIIGVPVMLSEFTIGRKAKLNTFGAFKKLAPGKPWYIIGIMGLVAAFFILAFYSTIAGWTLEYIVKAFANGFENQNTTIIFESFKSSTFRPLLWQFVFMGLTAWIVFSGVKDGIEKYTKILMPLLFVLIVIMCVRSLTLDGASKGLEFLFKPDFSKITWGVILEALGQAAFSLSIGMGALITYGSYINKDNNLPKTAFQVSLADTLIALLAGVMIFPAVFALGMNPEAGPGLVFQVLPELFMKMPGGYVFSIVFFILL
;
A
#
# COMPACT_ATOMS: atom_id res chain seq x y z
N MET A 1 32.61 1.05 16.63
CA MET A 1 31.22 0.58 16.75
C MET A 1 30.56 1.41 17.83
N ALA A 2 29.61 2.28 17.48
CA ALA A 2 28.91 3.08 18.48
C ALA A 2 28.16 2.12 19.42
N ASN A 3 28.39 2.28 20.73
CA ASN A 3 27.63 1.58 21.76
C ASN A 3 26.19 2.10 21.71
N VAL A 4 25.34 1.41 20.95
CA VAL A 4 23.90 1.62 21.01
C VAL A 4 23.41 0.99 22.30
N ASP A 5 23.04 1.82 23.27
CA ASP A 5 22.42 1.37 24.51
C ASP A 5 21.05 0.74 24.19
N PHE A 6 20.94 -0.57 24.41
CA PHE A 6 19.70 -1.34 24.18
C PHE A 6 18.72 -1.28 25.37
N SER A 7 19.05 -0.55 26.46
CA SER A 7 18.25 -0.54 27.69
C SER A 7 16.92 0.21 27.56
N ASN A 8 16.78 1.14 26.61
CA ASN A 8 15.54 1.88 26.33
C ASN A 8 15.05 1.65 24.90
N ARG A 9 14.54 0.44 24.63
CA ARG A 9 13.88 0.15 23.34
C ARG A 9 12.54 0.91 23.26
N ASP A 10 12.34 1.63 22.17
CA ASP A 10 11.09 2.34 21.86
C ASP A 10 9.88 1.38 21.88
N SER A 11 8.67 1.91 22.05
CA SER A 11 7.41 1.15 22.02
C SER A 11 6.26 2.03 21.54
N PHE A 12 5.22 1.41 21.00
CA PHE A 12 4.02 2.17 20.61
C PHE A 12 3.37 2.81 21.83
N GLY A 13 3.04 4.09 21.71
CA GLY A 13 2.53 4.89 22.84
C GLY A 13 1.08 4.56 23.23
N SER A 14 0.33 3.87 22.36
CA SER A 14 -1.09 3.56 22.60
C SER A 14 -1.58 2.36 21.78
N LYS A 15 -2.71 1.76 22.19
CA LYS A 15 -3.38 0.69 21.40
C LYS A 15 -3.79 1.18 20.01
N PHE A 16 -4.27 2.42 19.92
CA PHE A 16 -4.57 3.06 18.64
C PHE A 16 -3.31 3.29 17.81
N GLY A 17 -2.19 3.67 18.44
CA GLY A 17 -0.89 3.80 17.79
C GLY A 17 -0.39 2.51 17.15
N VAL A 18 -0.57 1.37 17.82
CA VAL A 18 -0.29 0.05 17.24
C VAL A 18 -1.10 -0.14 15.97
N ILE A 19 -2.43 0.01 16.05
CA ILE A 19 -3.33 -0.21 14.90
C ILE A 19 -2.99 0.76 13.76
N ALA A 20 -2.83 2.06 14.05
CA ALA A 20 -2.53 3.08 13.06
C ALA A 20 -1.18 2.84 12.36
N ALA A 21 -0.14 2.43 13.10
CA ALA A 21 1.17 2.14 12.52
C ALA A 21 1.15 0.83 11.72
N THR A 22 0.52 -0.23 12.22
CA THR A 22 0.41 -1.51 11.49
C THR A 22 -0.52 -1.40 10.29
N ALA A 23 -1.62 -0.65 10.40
CA ALA A 23 -2.45 -0.30 9.27
C ALA A 23 -1.66 0.58 8.31
N GLY A 24 -0.84 1.54 8.77
CA GLY A 24 0.01 2.37 7.91
C GLY A 24 1.09 1.59 7.17
N SER A 25 1.51 0.44 7.71
CA SER A 25 2.36 -0.49 6.98
C SER A 25 1.61 -1.30 5.93
N ALA A 26 0.33 -1.58 6.12
CA ALA A 26 -0.49 -2.35 5.17
C ALA A 26 -1.11 -1.45 4.08
N VAL A 27 -1.71 -0.35 4.51
CA VAL A 27 -2.35 0.67 3.68
C VAL A 27 -1.30 1.56 3.02
N GLY A 28 -1.19 1.46 1.69
CA GLY A 28 -0.30 2.32 0.91
C GLY A 28 -0.44 2.10 -0.58
N LEU A 29 0.70 2.13 -1.30
CA LEU A 29 0.72 1.87 -2.74
C LEU A 29 0.19 0.46 -3.08
N GLY A 30 0.23 -0.50 -2.15
CA GLY A 30 -0.39 -1.81 -2.35
C GLY A 30 -1.89 -1.74 -2.64
N ASN A 31 -2.61 -0.84 -1.97
CA ASN A 31 -4.07 -0.70 -2.08
C ASN A 31 -4.45 0.29 -3.16
N ILE A 32 -3.74 1.42 -3.23
CA ILE A 32 -4.15 2.53 -4.10
C ILE A 32 -3.57 2.37 -5.50
N TRP A 33 -2.34 1.85 -5.62
CA TRP A 33 -1.64 1.67 -6.89
C TRP A 33 -1.69 0.22 -7.38
N ARG A 34 -1.21 -0.75 -6.59
CA ARG A 34 -1.03 -2.14 -7.01
C ARG A 34 -2.36 -2.84 -7.24
N PHE A 35 -3.28 -2.74 -6.28
CA PHE A 35 -4.56 -3.43 -6.36
C PHE A 35 -5.35 -3.08 -7.64
N PRO A 36 -5.58 -1.80 -8.00
CA PRO A 36 -6.34 -1.48 -9.21
C PRO A 36 -5.70 -1.99 -10.49
N TYR A 37 -4.38 -1.88 -10.67
CA TYR A 37 -3.78 -2.35 -11.92
C TYR A 37 -3.78 -3.88 -12.01
N VAL A 38 -3.48 -4.58 -10.90
CA VAL A 38 -3.50 -6.05 -10.89
C VAL A 38 -4.93 -6.56 -11.10
N ALA A 39 -5.93 -5.93 -10.47
CA ALA A 39 -7.32 -6.26 -10.71
C ALA A 39 -7.74 -5.97 -12.16
N GLY A 40 -7.22 -4.91 -12.77
CA GLY A 40 -7.43 -4.60 -14.19
C GLY A 40 -6.91 -5.70 -15.10
N GLU A 41 -5.66 -6.12 -14.90
CA GLU A 41 -4.97 -7.17 -15.68
C GLU A 41 -5.49 -8.59 -15.36
N SER A 42 -6.09 -8.80 -14.19
CA SER A 42 -6.52 -10.11 -13.68
C SER A 42 -8.04 -10.35 -13.72
N ILE A 43 -8.75 -9.71 -14.65
CA ILE A 43 -10.18 -9.98 -14.93
C ILE A 43 -11.13 -9.50 -13.79
N GLY A 44 -10.78 -8.39 -13.14
CA GLY A 44 -11.68 -7.65 -12.26
C GLY A 44 -12.29 -8.49 -11.14
N GLY A 45 -13.61 -8.63 -11.12
CA GLY A 45 -14.35 -9.20 -10.00
C GLY A 45 -14.00 -10.64 -9.60
N ALA A 46 -13.54 -11.48 -10.53
CA ALA A 46 -13.11 -12.85 -10.19
C ALA A 46 -11.82 -12.82 -9.35
N PHE A 47 -10.86 -11.97 -9.74
CA PHE A 47 -9.64 -11.72 -8.98
C PHE A 47 -9.96 -11.15 -7.59
N VAL A 48 -10.87 -10.17 -7.49
CA VAL A 48 -11.24 -9.56 -6.21
C VAL A 48 -11.76 -10.62 -5.23
N LEU A 49 -12.63 -11.53 -5.68
CA LEU A 49 -13.18 -12.58 -4.83
C LEU A 49 -12.08 -13.53 -4.31
N ILE A 50 -11.15 -13.95 -5.17
CA ILE A 50 -10.03 -14.82 -4.79
C ILE A 50 -9.06 -14.09 -3.83
N TYR A 51 -8.76 -12.82 -4.12
CA TYR A 51 -7.94 -11.96 -3.27
C TYR A 51 -8.54 -11.86 -1.87
N LEU A 52 -9.84 -11.57 -1.76
CA LEU A 52 -10.54 -11.51 -0.47
C LEU A 52 -10.46 -12.84 0.29
N ALA A 53 -10.65 -13.97 -0.41
CA ALA A 53 -10.49 -15.29 0.20
C ALA A 53 -9.08 -15.50 0.76
N PHE A 54 -8.02 -15.12 0.02
CA PHE A 54 -6.65 -15.22 0.50
C PHE A 54 -6.35 -14.29 1.67
N ILE A 55 -6.90 -13.08 1.70
CA ILE A 55 -6.77 -12.19 2.87
C ILE A 55 -7.30 -12.88 4.14
N PHE A 56 -8.49 -13.48 4.10
CA PHE A 56 -9.09 -14.09 5.29
C PHE A 56 -8.46 -15.45 5.66
N ILE A 57 -8.17 -16.30 4.67
CA ILE A 57 -7.71 -17.67 4.90
C ILE A 57 -6.21 -17.73 5.17
N ILE A 58 -5.41 -16.87 4.53
CA ILE A 58 -3.95 -16.89 4.64
C ILE A 58 -3.45 -15.61 5.31
N GLY A 59 -3.93 -14.45 4.85
CA GLY A 59 -3.43 -13.15 5.27
C GLY A 59 -3.55 -12.90 6.77
N VAL A 60 -4.76 -12.99 7.31
CA VAL A 60 -5.04 -12.76 8.75
C VAL A 60 -4.28 -13.76 9.63
N PRO A 61 -4.29 -15.09 9.38
CA PRO A 61 -3.51 -16.04 10.17
C PRO A 61 -1.99 -15.82 10.13
N VAL A 62 -1.44 -15.49 8.96
CA VAL A 62 0.00 -15.20 8.82
C VAL A 62 0.36 -13.90 9.55
N MET A 63 -0.43 -12.84 9.40
CA MET A 63 -0.26 -11.59 10.14
C MET A 63 -0.26 -11.82 11.65
N LEU A 64 -1.22 -12.58 12.17
CA LEU A 64 -1.28 -12.93 13.59
C LEU A 64 -0.03 -13.71 14.04
N SER A 65 0.45 -14.62 13.19
CA SER A 65 1.67 -15.39 13.45
C SER A 65 2.90 -14.49 13.53
N GLU A 66 3.06 -13.56 12.59
CA GLU A 66 4.16 -12.59 12.59
C GLU A 66 4.13 -11.67 13.82
N PHE A 67 2.95 -11.11 14.17
CA PHE A 67 2.80 -10.33 15.40
C PHE A 67 3.16 -11.13 16.65
N THR A 68 2.77 -12.40 16.70
CA THR A 68 3.05 -13.28 17.84
C THR A 68 4.55 -13.55 17.97
N ILE A 69 5.22 -13.88 16.87
CA ILE A 69 6.68 -14.09 16.80
C ILE A 69 7.41 -12.82 17.25
N GLY A 70 7.06 -11.67 16.65
CA GLY A 70 7.66 -10.38 16.95
C GLY A 70 7.52 -9.99 18.42
N ARG A 71 6.29 -10.03 18.93
CA ARG A 71 5.99 -9.62 20.31
C ARG A 71 6.67 -10.51 21.34
N LYS A 72 6.73 -11.82 21.08
CA LYS A 72 7.39 -12.79 21.98
C LYS A 72 8.91 -12.64 21.96
N ALA A 73 9.50 -12.43 20.78
CA ALA A 73 10.95 -12.32 20.65
C ALA A 73 11.48 -10.99 21.19
N LYS A 74 10.74 -9.89 20.98
CA LYS A 74 11.24 -8.53 21.21
C LYS A 74 12.58 -8.32 20.50
N LEU A 75 12.68 -8.71 19.23
CA LEU A 75 13.83 -8.55 18.34
C LEU A 75 13.36 -8.31 16.89
N ASN A 76 14.28 -7.93 15.99
CA ASN A 76 14.04 -7.90 14.54
C ASN A 76 13.79 -9.32 13.98
N THR A 77 13.37 -9.42 12.73
CA THR A 77 12.99 -10.68 12.06
C THR A 77 14.04 -11.78 12.21
N PHE A 78 15.30 -11.50 11.89
CA PHE A 78 16.38 -12.47 11.99
C PHE A 78 16.65 -12.91 13.44
N GLY A 79 16.76 -11.94 14.35
CA GLY A 79 16.98 -12.18 15.78
C GLY A 79 15.82 -12.94 16.43
N ALA A 80 14.59 -12.71 15.98
CA ALA A 80 13.40 -13.37 16.50
C ALA A 80 13.45 -14.88 16.28
N PHE A 81 13.77 -15.33 15.06
CA PHE A 81 13.90 -16.75 14.77
C PHE A 81 15.09 -17.39 15.51
N LYS A 82 16.24 -16.71 15.60
CA LYS A 82 17.39 -17.20 16.37
C LYS A 82 17.07 -17.38 17.87
N LYS A 83 16.31 -16.44 18.46
CA LYS A 83 15.95 -16.48 19.88
C LYS A 83 14.88 -17.52 20.18
N LEU A 84 13.86 -17.64 19.33
CA LEU A 84 12.71 -18.52 19.59
C LEU A 84 12.97 -19.98 19.22
N ALA A 85 13.91 -20.25 18.31
CA ALA A 85 14.27 -21.60 17.89
C ALA A 85 15.80 -21.76 17.79
N PRO A 86 16.53 -21.71 18.92
CA PRO A 86 17.98 -21.84 18.93
C PRO A 86 18.40 -23.20 18.36
N GLY A 87 19.50 -23.22 17.58
CA GLY A 87 20.04 -24.43 16.95
C GLY A 87 19.23 -24.95 15.74
N LYS A 88 18.09 -24.33 15.40
CA LYS A 88 17.27 -24.72 14.24
C LYS A 88 17.44 -23.72 13.08
N PRO A 89 17.26 -24.16 11.82
CA PRO A 89 17.49 -23.32 10.64
C PRO A 89 16.39 -22.28 10.35
N TRP A 90 15.48 -21.99 11.29
CA TRP A 90 14.38 -21.04 11.09
C TRP A 90 14.85 -19.61 10.81
N TYR A 91 16.08 -19.26 11.20
CA TYR A 91 16.66 -17.96 10.86
C TYR A 91 16.78 -17.73 9.35
N ILE A 92 16.79 -18.80 8.54
CA ILE A 92 16.82 -18.72 7.06
C ILE A 92 15.54 -18.04 6.55
N ILE A 93 14.38 -18.33 7.15
CA ILE A 93 13.12 -17.65 6.81
C ILE A 93 13.21 -16.16 7.12
N GLY A 94 13.87 -15.81 8.23
CA GLY A 94 14.14 -14.41 8.56
C GLY A 94 15.04 -13.71 7.54
N ILE A 95 16.08 -14.39 7.03
CA ILE A 95 16.94 -13.87 5.96
C ILE A 95 16.13 -13.71 4.66
N MET A 96 15.32 -14.69 4.30
CA MET A 96 14.47 -14.64 3.11
C MET A 96 13.52 -13.44 3.16
N GLY A 97 12.92 -13.16 4.32
CA GLY A 97 12.08 -11.98 4.52
C GLY A 97 12.84 -10.66 4.34
N LEU A 98 14.08 -10.57 4.85
CA LEU A 98 14.93 -9.38 4.67
C LEU A 98 15.31 -9.16 3.19
N VAL A 99 15.62 -10.24 2.46
CA VAL A 99 15.91 -10.19 1.02
C VAL A 99 14.66 -9.75 0.26
N ALA A 100 13.49 -10.30 0.59
CA ALA A 100 12.22 -9.89 0.00
C ALA A 100 11.91 -8.40 0.26
N ALA A 101 12.08 -7.93 1.50
CA ALA A 101 11.90 -6.52 1.85
C ALA A 101 12.84 -5.60 1.07
N PHE A 102 14.09 -6.02 0.86
CA PHE A 102 15.06 -5.27 0.05
C PHE A 102 14.61 -5.13 -1.40
N PHE A 103 14.19 -6.23 -2.05
CA PHE A 103 13.69 -6.18 -3.43
C PHE A 103 12.38 -5.40 -3.55
N ILE A 104 11.47 -5.53 -2.58
CA ILE A 104 10.24 -4.74 -2.54
C ILE A 104 10.59 -3.25 -2.48
N LEU A 105 11.44 -2.84 -1.53
CA LEU A 105 11.84 -1.44 -1.37
C LEU A 105 12.52 -0.88 -2.63
N ALA A 106 13.29 -1.70 -3.34
CA ALA A 106 13.99 -1.30 -4.57
C ALA A 106 13.04 -0.77 -5.65
N PHE A 107 11.91 -1.45 -5.91
CA PHE A 107 10.92 -0.95 -6.87
C PHE A 107 9.88 -0.02 -6.23
N TYR A 108 9.52 -0.25 -4.96
CA TYR A 108 8.53 0.58 -4.25
C TYR A 108 8.99 2.04 -4.18
N SER A 109 10.27 2.27 -3.94
CA SER A 109 10.88 3.60 -3.95
C SER A 109 10.81 4.30 -5.31
N THR A 110 10.83 3.54 -6.41
CA THR A 110 10.62 4.11 -7.76
C THR A 110 9.18 4.61 -7.91
N ILE A 111 8.18 3.78 -7.57
CA ILE A 111 6.77 4.16 -7.69
C ILE A 111 6.43 5.33 -6.76
N ALA A 112 6.95 5.30 -5.54
CA ALA A 112 6.78 6.41 -4.60
C ALA A 112 7.51 7.68 -5.07
N GLY A 113 8.64 7.56 -5.78
CA GLY A 113 9.26 8.69 -6.47
C GLY A 113 8.35 9.30 -7.54
N TRP A 114 7.50 8.51 -8.20
CA TRP A 114 6.53 9.04 -9.16
C TRP A 114 5.51 9.96 -8.48
N THR A 115 5.10 9.67 -7.24
CA THR A 115 4.16 10.55 -6.51
C THR A 115 4.78 11.94 -6.26
N LEU A 116 6.10 12.03 -6.03
CA LEU A 116 6.81 13.31 -5.89
C LEU A 116 6.79 14.15 -7.17
N GLU A 117 7.01 13.55 -8.34
CA GLU A 117 6.85 14.25 -9.63
C GLU A 117 5.42 14.77 -9.79
N TYR A 118 4.44 13.95 -9.40
CA TYR A 118 3.02 14.28 -9.54
C TYR A 118 2.59 15.38 -8.55
N ILE A 119 3.19 15.47 -7.37
CA ILE A 119 3.04 16.61 -6.46
C ILE A 119 3.50 17.90 -7.17
N VAL A 120 4.71 17.91 -7.75
CA VAL A 120 5.24 19.08 -8.45
C VAL A 120 4.35 19.49 -9.63
N LYS A 121 3.92 18.51 -10.43
CA LYS A 121 2.99 18.76 -11.54
C LYS A 121 1.63 19.28 -11.07
N ALA A 122 1.10 18.74 -9.96
CA ALA A 122 -0.16 19.21 -9.39
C ALA A 122 -0.06 20.68 -8.95
N PHE A 123 1.02 21.07 -8.25
CA PHE A 123 1.25 22.46 -7.88
C PHE A 123 1.37 23.40 -9.08
N ALA A 124 2.05 22.95 -10.14
CA ALA A 124 2.21 23.70 -11.38
C ALA A 124 0.95 23.75 -12.25
N ASN A 125 -0.16 23.13 -11.81
CA ASN A 125 -1.37 22.94 -12.62
C ASN A 125 -1.07 22.26 -13.97
N GLY A 126 -0.05 21.40 -14.00
CA GLY A 126 0.53 20.84 -15.23
C GLY A 126 -0.28 19.71 -15.88
N PHE A 127 -1.45 19.38 -15.32
CA PHE A 127 -2.38 18.42 -15.91
C PHE A 127 -3.44 19.10 -16.78
N GLU A 128 -3.74 20.38 -16.54
CA GLU A 128 -4.82 21.08 -17.22
C GLU A 128 -4.63 21.09 -18.75
N ASN A 129 -5.66 20.64 -19.48
CA ASN A 129 -5.66 20.53 -20.95
C ASN A 129 -4.52 19.68 -21.53
N GLN A 130 -3.93 18.78 -20.74
CA GLN A 130 -2.88 17.86 -21.16
C GLN A 130 -3.38 16.43 -21.17
N ASN A 131 -2.74 15.57 -21.98
CA ASN A 131 -3.01 14.14 -21.97
C ASN A 131 -2.19 13.45 -20.87
N THR A 132 -2.87 12.87 -19.88
CA THR A 132 -2.20 12.27 -18.71
C THR A 132 -1.40 11.01 -19.04
N THR A 133 -1.81 10.24 -20.05
CA THR A 133 -1.02 9.10 -20.56
C THR A 133 0.31 9.57 -21.12
N ILE A 134 0.32 10.64 -21.93
CA ILE A 134 1.57 11.21 -22.47
C ILE A 134 2.45 11.79 -21.34
N ILE A 135 1.84 12.45 -20.35
CA ILE A 135 2.56 12.96 -19.17
C ILE A 135 3.26 11.80 -18.44
N PHE A 136 2.56 10.71 -18.19
CA PHE A 136 3.12 9.56 -17.49
C PHE A 136 4.24 8.90 -18.30
N GLU A 137 4.00 8.61 -19.58
CA GLU A 137 4.97 7.93 -20.43
C GLU A 137 6.24 8.76 -20.69
N SER A 138 6.10 10.07 -20.89
CA SER A 138 7.26 10.98 -21.05
C SER A 138 8.09 11.08 -19.77
N PHE A 139 7.45 11.07 -18.60
CA PHE A 139 8.16 11.03 -17.33
C PHE A 139 8.85 9.68 -17.10
N LYS A 140 8.11 8.58 -17.26
CA LYS A 140 8.61 7.21 -17.04
C LYS A 140 9.79 6.87 -17.95
N SER A 141 9.76 7.33 -19.20
CA SER A 141 10.84 7.12 -20.18
C SER A 141 12.04 8.07 -20.01
N SER A 142 11.93 9.09 -19.15
CA SER A 142 13.04 9.98 -18.87
C SER A 142 14.15 9.27 -18.10
N THR A 143 15.40 9.42 -18.52
CA THR A 143 16.55 8.76 -17.90
C THR A 143 16.82 9.26 -16.48
N PHE A 144 16.66 10.56 -16.23
CA PHE A 144 17.14 11.19 -15.00
C PHE A 144 16.02 11.46 -13.98
N ARG A 145 14.84 11.90 -14.42
CA ARG A 145 13.80 12.42 -13.51
C ARG A 145 13.23 11.34 -12.57
N PRO A 146 12.87 10.12 -13.02
CA PRO A 146 12.41 9.07 -12.11
C PRO A 146 13.49 8.65 -11.09
N LEU A 147 14.76 8.57 -11.51
CA LEU A 147 15.87 8.23 -10.61
C LEU A 147 16.07 9.30 -9.54
N LEU A 148 16.06 10.58 -9.94
CA LEU A 148 16.15 11.70 -9.00
C LEU A 148 15.08 11.59 -7.91
N TRP A 149 13.81 11.40 -8.30
CA TRP A 149 12.74 11.30 -7.32
C TRP A 149 12.80 10.06 -6.46
N GLN A 150 13.27 8.94 -6.99
CA GLN A 150 13.54 7.74 -6.19
C GLN A 150 14.57 8.03 -5.08
N PHE A 151 15.67 8.72 -5.39
CA PHE A 151 16.67 9.10 -4.39
C PHE A 151 16.12 10.09 -3.35
N VAL A 152 15.34 11.08 -3.79
CA VAL A 152 14.67 12.03 -2.88
C VAL A 152 13.73 11.28 -1.93
N PHE A 153 12.90 10.37 -2.47
CA PHE A 153 11.97 9.57 -1.66
C PHE A 153 12.69 8.67 -0.66
N MET A 154 13.81 8.04 -1.06
CA MET A 154 14.64 7.25 -0.15
C MET A 154 15.25 8.10 0.97
N GLY A 155 15.66 9.34 0.68
CA GLY A 155 16.13 10.30 1.69
C GLY A 155 15.05 10.64 2.72
N LEU A 156 13.82 10.91 2.25
CA LEU A 156 12.67 11.15 3.13
C LEU A 156 12.33 9.92 3.98
N THR A 157 12.35 8.73 3.38
CA THR A 157 12.13 7.46 4.09
C THR A 157 13.18 7.27 5.20
N ALA A 158 14.46 7.48 4.89
CA ALA A 158 15.53 7.39 5.88
C ALA A 158 15.33 8.38 7.02
N TRP A 159 14.93 9.63 6.73
CA TRP A 159 14.67 10.64 7.75
C TRP A 159 13.55 10.24 8.73
N ILE A 160 12.44 9.70 8.21
CA ILE A 160 11.34 9.19 9.07
C ILE A 160 11.82 8.01 9.93
N VAL A 161 12.57 7.07 9.36
CA VAL A 161 13.10 5.91 10.10
C VAL A 161 14.09 6.35 11.20
N PHE A 162 14.94 7.34 10.93
CA PHE A 162 15.84 7.91 11.94
C PHE A 162 15.11 8.65 13.07
N SER A 163 13.89 9.14 12.81
CA SER A 163 13.04 9.81 13.81
C SER A 163 12.38 8.84 14.81
N GLY A 164 12.57 7.53 14.65
CA GLY A 164 12.06 6.52 15.58
C GLY A 164 10.60 6.10 15.35
N VAL A 165 10.11 5.15 16.16
CA VAL A 165 8.78 4.56 15.98
C VAL A 165 7.70 5.53 16.45
N LYS A 166 7.87 6.10 17.65
CA LYS A 166 6.87 7.00 18.24
C LYS A 166 6.83 8.37 17.54
N ASP A 167 7.98 9.03 17.42
CA ASP A 167 8.08 10.42 16.93
C ASP A 167 8.14 10.52 15.40
N GLY A 168 8.51 9.44 14.71
CA GLY A 168 8.40 9.29 13.26
C GLY A 168 7.11 8.56 12.87
N ILE A 169 7.16 7.23 12.83
CA ILE A 169 6.14 6.39 12.18
C ILE A 169 4.73 6.62 12.77
N GLU A 170 4.57 6.52 14.10
CA GLU A 170 3.27 6.64 14.77
C GLU A 170 2.67 8.05 14.63
N LYS A 171 3.50 9.09 14.71
CA LYS A 171 3.05 10.49 14.64
C LYS A 171 2.41 10.82 13.30
N TYR A 172 3.08 10.50 12.19
CA TYR A 172 2.58 10.84 10.86
C TYR A 172 1.41 9.94 10.43
N THR A 173 1.49 8.63 10.70
CA THR A 173 0.44 7.68 10.29
C THR A 173 -0.92 7.97 10.94
N LYS A 174 -0.95 8.40 12.21
CA LYS A 174 -2.21 8.75 12.90
C LYS A 174 -2.99 9.90 12.27
N ILE A 175 -2.31 10.80 11.55
CA ILE A 175 -2.93 11.98 10.93
C ILE A 175 -3.21 11.73 9.45
N LEU A 176 -2.21 11.23 8.73
CA LEU A 176 -2.28 11.11 7.26
C LEU A 176 -3.28 10.03 6.83
N MET A 177 -3.38 8.91 7.56
CA MET A 177 -4.26 7.80 7.17
C MET A 177 -5.76 8.15 7.22
N PRO A 178 -6.30 8.75 8.30
CA PRO A 178 -7.69 9.18 8.29
C PRO A 178 -8.00 10.22 7.20
N LEU A 179 -7.07 11.14 6.92
CA LEU A 179 -7.23 12.14 5.86
C LEU A 179 -7.28 11.48 4.48
N LEU A 180 -6.39 10.52 4.22
CA LEU A 180 -6.37 9.75 2.99
C LEU A 180 -7.66 8.96 2.80
N PHE A 181 -8.17 8.33 3.86
CA PHE A 181 -9.46 7.62 3.82
C PHE A 181 -10.62 8.55 3.42
N VAL A 182 -10.73 9.71 4.07
CA VAL A 182 -11.78 10.69 3.74
C VAL A 182 -11.67 11.13 2.29
N LEU A 183 -10.45 11.40 1.81
CA LEU A 183 -10.22 11.81 0.43
C LEU A 183 -10.63 10.72 -0.56
N ILE A 184 -10.25 9.47 -0.32
CA ILE A 184 -10.65 8.33 -1.15
C ILE A 184 -12.18 8.22 -1.22
N VAL A 185 -12.89 8.40 -0.10
CA VAL A 185 -14.37 8.37 -0.09
C VAL A 185 -14.95 9.48 -0.97
N ILE A 186 -14.41 10.70 -0.89
CA ILE A 186 -14.86 11.82 -1.75
C ILE A 186 -14.61 11.48 -3.22
N MET A 187 -13.44 10.90 -3.54
CA MET A 187 -13.11 10.51 -4.91
C MET A 187 -14.00 9.36 -5.42
N CYS A 188 -14.35 8.40 -4.57
CA CYS A 188 -15.32 7.34 -4.90
C CYS A 188 -16.67 7.95 -5.28
N VAL A 189 -17.19 8.89 -4.47
CA VAL A 189 -18.45 9.57 -4.79
C VAL A 189 -18.36 10.26 -6.15
N ARG A 190 -17.27 10.99 -6.42
CA ARG A 190 -17.10 11.62 -7.74
C ARG A 190 -17.07 10.58 -8.87
N SER A 191 -16.25 9.55 -8.74
CA SER A 191 -16.08 8.48 -9.74
C SER A 191 -17.41 7.81 -10.08
N LEU A 192 -18.25 7.57 -9.07
CA LEU A 192 -19.58 6.98 -9.22
C LEU A 192 -20.62 7.89 -9.88
N THR A 193 -20.42 9.22 -9.82
CA THR A 193 -21.32 10.20 -10.46
C THR A 193 -21.00 10.48 -11.92
N LEU A 194 -19.95 9.85 -12.48
CA LEU A 194 -19.62 10.00 -13.90
C LEU A 194 -20.55 9.17 -14.79
N ASP A 195 -20.85 9.69 -15.98
CA ASP A 195 -21.62 8.95 -16.98
C ASP A 195 -20.83 7.71 -17.44
N GLY A 196 -21.44 6.53 -17.30
CA GLY A 196 -20.78 5.25 -17.62
C GLY A 196 -20.07 4.55 -16.44
N ALA A 197 -20.09 5.14 -15.24
CA ALA A 197 -19.51 4.58 -14.02
C ALA A 197 -20.00 3.16 -13.68
N SER A 198 -21.26 2.82 -14.02
CA SER A 198 -21.85 1.51 -13.77
C SER A 198 -21.06 0.36 -14.41
N LYS A 199 -20.45 0.58 -15.59
CA LYS A 199 -19.62 -0.43 -16.26
C LYS A 199 -18.36 -0.77 -15.45
N GLY A 200 -17.78 0.22 -14.78
CA GLY A 200 -16.62 0.01 -13.91
C GLY A 200 -16.99 -0.76 -12.63
N LEU A 201 -18.19 -0.53 -12.09
CA LEU A 201 -18.70 -1.34 -10.97
C LEU A 201 -19.00 -2.78 -11.39
N GLU A 202 -19.60 -2.98 -12.56
CA GLU A 202 -19.80 -4.31 -13.11
C GLU A 202 -18.46 -5.02 -13.32
N PHE A 203 -17.46 -4.36 -13.88
CA PHE A 203 -16.11 -4.91 -14.02
C PHE A 203 -15.51 -5.34 -12.67
N LEU A 204 -15.67 -4.52 -11.63
CA LEU A 204 -15.08 -4.76 -10.32
C LEU A 204 -15.81 -5.83 -9.49
N PHE A 205 -17.14 -5.95 -9.61
CA PHE A 205 -17.96 -6.75 -8.70
C PHE A 205 -18.75 -7.89 -9.37
N LYS A 206 -18.75 -7.99 -10.70
CA LYS A 206 -19.38 -9.10 -11.43
C LYS A 206 -18.30 -10.12 -11.83
N PRO A 207 -18.08 -11.18 -11.05
CA PRO A 207 -17.04 -12.15 -11.34
C PRO A 207 -17.36 -12.96 -12.60
N ASP A 208 -16.37 -13.07 -13.48
CA ASP A 208 -16.38 -14.00 -14.61
C ASP A 208 -15.48 -15.21 -14.29
N PHE A 209 -16.08 -16.26 -13.72
CA PHE A 209 -15.37 -17.46 -13.32
C PHE A 209 -14.77 -18.25 -14.50
N SER A 210 -15.25 -18.02 -15.73
CA SER A 210 -14.77 -18.73 -16.93
C SER A 210 -13.33 -18.38 -17.30
N LYS A 211 -12.84 -17.23 -16.82
CA LYS A 211 -11.52 -16.70 -17.13
C LYS A 211 -10.49 -16.91 -16.02
N ILE A 212 -10.86 -17.61 -14.94
CA ILE A 212 -9.91 -17.90 -13.86
C ILE A 212 -8.82 -18.84 -14.38
N THR A 213 -7.57 -18.38 -14.29
CA THR A 213 -6.38 -19.18 -14.58
C THR A 213 -5.52 -19.31 -13.33
N TRP A 214 -4.53 -20.21 -13.37
CA TRP A 214 -3.52 -20.27 -12.31
C TRP A 214 -2.77 -18.93 -12.15
N GLY A 215 -2.57 -18.18 -13.24
CA GLY A 215 -1.98 -16.85 -13.16
C GLY A 215 -2.78 -15.90 -12.26
N VAL A 216 -4.10 -15.85 -12.43
CA VAL A 216 -5.01 -15.01 -11.61
C VAL A 216 -4.95 -15.39 -10.14
N ILE A 217 -4.91 -16.68 -9.83
CA ILE A 217 -4.82 -17.17 -8.44
C ILE A 217 -3.48 -16.76 -7.82
N LEU A 218 -2.37 -16.90 -8.55
CA LEU A 218 -1.04 -16.49 -8.06
C LEU A 218 -0.94 -14.97 -7.88
N GLU A 219 -1.52 -14.18 -8.79
CA GLU A 219 -1.57 -12.73 -8.64
C GLU A 219 -2.42 -12.31 -7.44
N ALA A 220 -3.56 -12.97 -7.21
CA ALA A 220 -4.40 -12.70 -6.04
C ALA A 220 -3.69 -13.04 -4.73
N LEU A 221 -2.95 -14.15 -4.68
CA LEU A 221 -2.13 -14.54 -3.53
C LEU A 221 -0.99 -13.54 -3.31
N GLY A 222 -0.27 -13.17 -4.38
CA GLY A 222 0.81 -12.18 -4.34
C GLY A 222 0.32 -10.80 -3.89
N GLN A 223 -0.84 -10.37 -4.39
CA GLN A 223 -1.49 -9.13 -3.96
C GLN A 223 -1.90 -9.19 -2.49
N ALA A 224 -2.47 -10.29 -2.01
CA ALA A 224 -2.82 -10.45 -0.59
C ALA A 224 -1.58 -10.36 0.31
N ALA A 225 -0.48 -11.01 -0.10
CA ALA A 225 0.77 -10.96 0.64
C ALA A 225 1.40 -9.56 0.66
N PHE A 226 1.40 -8.89 -0.50
CA PHE A 226 1.94 -7.54 -0.65
C PHE A 226 1.13 -6.50 0.12
N SER A 227 -0.21 -6.51 -0.01
CA SER A 227 -1.11 -5.56 0.65
C SER A 227 -0.99 -5.64 2.16
N LEU A 228 -0.98 -6.84 2.74
CA LEU A 228 -0.88 -7.00 4.18
C LEU A 228 0.55 -6.89 4.75
N SER A 229 1.57 -6.68 3.90
CA SER A 229 2.97 -6.67 4.32
C SER A 229 3.45 -7.94 5.04
N ILE A 230 2.89 -9.10 4.68
CA ILE A 230 3.22 -10.40 5.28
C ILE A 230 4.33 -11.13 4.53
N GLY A 231 5.07 -12.01 5.21
CA GLY A 231 6.11 -12.86 4.63
C GLY A 231 7.47 -12.19 4.50
N MET A 232 7.55 -10.85 4.57
CA MET A 232 8.81 -10.10 4.55
C MET A 232 9.35 -9.76 5.95
N GLY A 233 8.64 -10.12 7.02
CA GLY A 233 9.06 -9.88 8.40
C GLY A 233 8.92 -8.45 8.90
N ALA A 234 8.28 -7.57 8.12
CA ALA A 234 7.92 -6.22 8.56
C ALA A 234 7.02 -6.29 9.82
N LEU A 235 6.03 -7.18 9.83
CA LEU A 235 5.11 -7.32 10.95
C LEU A 235 5.73 -8.06 12.15
N ILE A 236 6.74 -8.90 11.94
CA ILE A 236 7.57 -9.41 13.05
C ILE A 236 8.30 -8.25 13.73
N THR A 237 8.88 -7.35 12.94
CA THR A 237 9.58 -6.18 13.49
C THR A 237 8.61 -5.22 14.18
N TYR A 238 7.45 -4.91 13.60
CA TYR A 238 6.43 -4.08 14.23
C TYR A 238 5.84 -4.74 15.47
N GLY A 239 5.55 -6.05 15.40
CA GLY A 239 5.07 -6.87 16.49
C GLY A 239 5.98 -6.82 17.72
N SER A 240 7.29 -6.68 17.50
CA SER A 240 8.27 -6.54 18.58
C SER A 240 8.10 -5.25 19.41
N TYR A 241 7.44 -4.22 18.87
CA TYR A 241 7.11 -2.98 19.59
C TYR A 241 5.72 -3.01 20.27
N ILE A 242 4.90 -4.05 20.04
CA ILE A 242 3.55 -4.17 20.62
C ILE A 242 3.61 -4.60 22.09
N ASN A 243 2.84 -3.94 22.95
CA ASN A 243 2.74 -4.26 24.38
C ASN A 243 1.89 -5.52 24.64
N LYS A 244 2.12 -6.19 25.79
CA LYS A 244 1.45 -7.45 26.13
C LYS A 244 -0.07 -7.32 26.27
N ASP A 245 -0.55 -6.15 26.67
CA ASP A 245 -1.99 -5.87 26.90
C ASP A 245 -2.81 -5.64 25.63
N ASN A 246 -2.17 -5.73 24.46
CA ASN A 246 -2.84 -5.63 23.16
C ASN A 246 -3.36 -7.00 22.72
N ASN A 247 -4.60 -7.05 22.23
CA ASN A 247 -5.21 -8.26 21.70
C ASN A 247 -4.77 -8.44 20.24
N LEU A 248 -3.78 -9.32 20.01
CA LEU A 248 -3.22 -9.52 18.66
C LEU A 248 -4.23 -10.04 17.63
N PRO A 249 -5.09 -11.05 17.93
CA PRO A 249 -6.12 -11.47 16.98
C PRO A 249 -7.02 -10.32 16.54
N LYS A 250 -7.47 -9.50 17.49
CA LYS A 250 -8.29 -8.32 17.20
C LYS A 250 -7.52 -7.31 16.34
N THR A 251 -6.26 -7.03 16.67
CA THR A 251 -5.41 -6.12 15.89
C THR A 251 -5.20 -6.63 14.47
N ALA A 252 -4.86 -7.91 14.28
CA ALA A 252 -4.68 -8.50 12.96
C ALA A 252 -5.95 -8.39 12.11
N PHE A 253 -7.11 -8.73 12.68
CA PHE A 253 -8.39 -8.60 11.99
C PHE A 253 -8.71 -7.14 11.61
N GLN A 254 -8.52 -6.20 12.53
CA GLN A 254 -8.80 -4.77 12.29
C GLN A 254 -7.89 -4.19 11.20
N VAL A 255 -6.60 -4.55 11.20
CA VAL A 255 -5.62 -4.10 10.21
C VAL A 255 -5.96 -4.68 8.84
N SER A 256 -6.21 -5.98 8.74
CA SER A 256 -6.59 -6.62 7.47
C SER A 256 -7.91 -6.09 6.92
N LEU A 257 -8.88 -5.79 7.79
CA LEU A 257 -10.15 -5.19 7.36
C LEU A 257 -9.95 -3.77 6.83
N ALA A 258 -9.14 -2.94 7.51
CA ALA A 258 -8.83 -1.59 7.05
C ALA A 258 -8.10 -1.61 5.70
N ASP A 259 -7.07 -2.46 5.56
CA ASP A 259 -6.35 -2.71 4.31
C ASP A 259 -7.30 -3.10 3.16
N THR A 260 -8.14 -4.10 3.41
CA THR A 260 -9.11 -4.59 2.42
C THR A 260 -10.11 -3.50 2.02
N LEU A 261 -10.62 -2.75 2.99
CA LEU A 261 -11.57 -1.67 2.73
C LEU A 261 -10.94 -0.59 1.84
N ILE A 262 -9.70 -0.18 2.12
CA ILE A 262 -9.00 0.80 1.29
C ILE A 262 -8.76 0.25 -0.12
N ALA A 263 -8.38 -1.02 -0.27
CA ALA A 263 -8.18 -1.63 -1.59
C ALA A 263 -9.48 -1.64 -2.41
N LEU A 264 -10.61 -2.04 -1.81
CA LEU A 264 -11.91 -2.03 -2.48
C LEU A 264 -12.37 -0.61 -2.82
N LEU A 265 -12.19 0.35 -1.91
CA LEU A 265 -12.49 1.75 -2.19
C LEU A 265 -11.59 2.30 -3.30
N ALA A 266 -10.31 1.95 -3.35
CA ALA A 266 -9.43 2.32 -4.44
C ALA A 266 -9.90 1.72 -5.77
N GLY A 267 -10.38 0.47 -5.78
CA GLY A 267 -11.04 -0.11 -6.95
C GLY A 267 -12.28 0.70 -7.39
N VAL A 268 -13.15 1.05 -6.44
CA VAL A 268 -14.35 1.88 -6.70
C VAL A 268 -14.01 3.30 -7.11
N MET A 269 -12.88 3.83 -6.67
CA MET A 269 -12.37 5.14 -7.11
C MET A 269 -11.86 5.06 -8.55
N ILE A 270 -11.13 4.00 -8.92
CA ILE A 270 -10.43 3.90 -10.20
C ILE A 270 -11.33 3.36 -11.33
N PHE A 271 -11.97 2.21 -11.17
CA PHE A 271 -12.65 1.54 -12.29
C PHE A 271 -13.85 2.30 -12.85
N PRO A 272 -14.77 2.87 -12.05
CA PRO A 272 -15.83 3.70 -12.59
C PRO A 272 -15.29 4.88 -13.40
N ALA A 273 -14.22 5.53 -12.95
CA ALA A 273 -13.54 6.60 -13.68
C ALA A 273 -12.89 6.09 -14.97
N VAL A 274 -12.17 4.96 -14.95
CA VAL A 274 -11.59 4.32 -16.15
C VAL A 274 -12.63 4.14 -17.23
N PHE A 275 -13.77 3.53 -16.90
CA PHE A 275 -14.81 3.21 -17.88
C PHE A 275 -15.58 4.45 -18.35
N ALA A 276 -15.83 5.42 -17.46
CA ALA A 276 -16.47 6.69 -17.81
C ALA A 276 -15.59 7.57 -18.71
N LEU A 277 -14.27 7.54 -18.51
CA LEU A 277 -13.29 8.29 -19.31
C LEU A 277 -12.85 7.54 -20.58
N GLY A 278 -13.34 6.31 -20.81
CA GLY A 278 -12.97 5.49 -21.97
C GLY A 278 -11.50 5.04 -21.95
N MET A 279 -10.90 4.93 -20.77
CA MET A 279 -9.52 4.50 -20.59
C MET A 279 -9.40 2.97 -20.51
N ASN A 280 -8.20 2.44 -20.77
CA ASN A 280 -7.93 1.01 -20.67
C ASN A 280 -7.73 0.58 -19.20
N PRO A 281 -8.54 -0.35 -18.64
CA PRO A 281 -8.30 -0.90 -17.30
C PRO A 281 -7.00 -1.70 -17.18
N GLU A 282 -6.46 -2.18 -18.31
CA GLU A 282 -5.20 -2.96 -18.39
C GLU A 282 -3.99 -2.06 -18.69
N ALA A 283 -3.94 -0.85 -18.10
CA ALA A 283 -2.83 0.10 -18.28
C ALA A 283 -1.60 -0.19 -17.40
N GLY A 284 -1.61 -1.32 -16.68
CA GLY A 284 -0.54 -1.76 -15.80
C GLY A 284 -0.15 -0.71 -14.73
N PRO A 285 1.13 -0.65 -14.34
CA PRO A 285 1.62 0.26 -13.29
C PRO A 285 1.28 1.75 -13.46
N GLY A 286 0.94 2.19 -14.67
CA GLY A 286 0.58 3.59 -14.94
C GLY A 286 -0.87 3.94 -14.64
N LEU A 287 -1.75 2.95 -14.45
CA LEU A 287 -3.21 3.14 -14.42
C LEU A 287 -3.64 4.32 -13.53
N VAL A 288 -3.20 4.32 -12.27
CA VAL A 288 -3.61 5.32 -11.27
C VAL A 288 -3.05 6.71 -11.59
N PHE A 289 -1.82 6.76 -12.09
CA PHE A 289 -1.15 8.01 -12.48
C PHE A 289 -1.74 8.62 -13.76
N GLN A 290 -2.45 7.83 -14.58
CA GLN A 290 -3.13 8.33 -15.76
C GLN A 290 -4.59 8.71 -15.45
N VAL A 291 -5.31 7.87 -14.71
CA VAL A 291 -6.75 8.02 -14.45
C VAL A 291 -7.04 9.14 -13.47
N LEU A 292 -6.28 9.23 -12.37
CA LEU A 292 -6.62 10.18 -11.30
C LEU A 292 -6.47 11.65 -11.72
N PRO A 293 -5.41 12.07 -12.44
CA PRO A 293 -5.35 13.45 -12.90
C PRO A 293 -6.48 13.80 -13.88
N GLU A 294 -6.91 12.87 -14.74
CA GLU A 294 -8.11 13.06 -15.59
C GLU A 294 -9.37 13.22 -14.73
N LEU A 295 -9.54 12.38 -13.71
CA LEU A 295 -10.66 12.47 -12.78
C LEU A 295 -10.69 13.83 -12.07
N PHE A 296 -9.54 14.32 -11.59
CA PHE A 296 -9.44 15.62 -10.94
C PHE A 296 -9.83 16.76 -11.89
N MET A 297 -9.42 16.73 -13.17
CA MET A 297 -9.83 17.74 -14.15
C MET A 297 -11.34 17.81 -14.38
N LYS A 298 -12.08 16.73 -14.08
CA LYS A 298 -13.55 16.70 -14.16
C LYS A 298 -14.23 17.18 -12.88
N MET A 299 -13.50 17.66 -11.88
CA MET A 299 -14.04 18.10 -10.60
C MET A 299 -13.99 19.62 -10.45
N PRO A 300 -15.05 20.27 -9.94
CA PRO A 300 -14.94 21.60 -9.39
C PRO A 300 -13.90 21.62 -8.26
N GLY A 301 -12.90 22.49 -8.37
CA GLY A 301 -11.78 22.52 -7.42
C GLY A 301 -10.81 21.33 -7.53
N GLY A 302 -10.84 20.58 -8.63
CA GLY A 302 -10.01 19.41 -8.89
C GLY A 302 -8.50 19.60 -8.67
N TYR A 303 -8.00 20.80 -8.96
CA TYR A 303 -6.63 21.21 -8.67
C TYR A 303 -6.23 20.99 -7.19
N VAL A 304 -7.09 21.40 -6.25
CA VAL A 304 -6.84 21.23 -4.81
C VAL A 304 -6.85 19.74 -4.45
N PHE A 305 -7.83 18.99 -4.97
CA PHE A 305 -7.89 17.55 -4.75
C PHE A 305 -6.67 16.82 -5.30
N SER A 306 -6.15 17.23 -6.46
CA SER A 306 -4.93 16.66 -7.04
C SER A 306 -3.73 16.87 -6.14
N ILE A 307 -3.51 18.09 -5.63
CA ILE A 307 -2.40 18.39 -4.72
C ILE A 307 -2.51 17.58 -3.44
N VAL A 308 -3.68 17.62 -2.79
CA VAL A 308 -3.88 16.93 -1.52
C VAL A 308 -3.75 15.42 -1.70
N PHE A 309 -4.27 14.86 -2.80
CA PHE A 309 -4.17 13.43 -3.08
C PHE A 309 -2.73 12.97 -3.21
N PHE A 310 -1.92 13.61 -4.06
CA PHE A 310 -0.54 13.16 -4.27
C PHE A 310 0.37 13.43 -3.06
N ILE A 311 0.02 14.38 -2.18
CA ILE A 311 0.72 14.57 -0.90
C ILE A 311 0.38 13.45 0.10
N LEU A 312 -0.87 12.98 0.11
CA LEU A 312 -1.32 11.92 1.03
C LEU A 312 -0.96 10.51 0.56
N LEU A 313 -0.70 10.33 -0.74
CA LEU A 313 -0.29 9.07 -1.36
C LEU A 313 1.21 8.78 -1.18
#